data_AF-A0A2V9HXX5-F1
#
_entry.id   AF-A0A2V9HXX5-F1
#
_cell.length_a   1.000
_cell.length_b   1.000
_cell.length_c   1.000
_cell.angle_alpha   90.00
_cell.angle_beta   90.00
_cell.angle_gamma   90.00
#
_symmetry.space_group_name_H-M   'P 1'
#
loop_
_entity.id
_entity.type
_entity.pdbx_description
1 polymer ?
#
loop_
_entity_poly.entity_id
_entity_poly.type
_entity_poly.pdbx_seq_one_letter_code
_entity_poly.pdbx_strand_id
1 'polypeptide(L)'
;MIDKREILEAASSFSLLPNVVEKDYVLGWILGGIYAHEELAETWVFKGGTCLKKCYFETYRFSEDLDFTLRNEVHIDEEFLRTVFEEVAAWVTDQSGLNIPADQLEFDIYDNPRGHPNCQGKIAYRGPVSPTSGVGRKSSST
;
A
#
# COMPACT_ATOMS: atom_id res chain seq x y z
N MET A 1 -8.38 10.09 10.35
CA MET A 1 -7.44 10.43 9.26
C MET A 1 -6.47 11.45 9.78
N ILE A 2 -5.16 11.16 9.70
CA ILE A 2 -4.10 12.12 10.03
C ILE A 2 -4.32 13.40 9.22
N ASP A 3 -4.29 14.55 9.90
CA ASP A 3 -4.57 15.80 9.22
C ASP A 3 -3.32 16.32 8.48
N LYS A 4 -3.53 17.27 7.56
CA LYS A 4 -2.43 17.87 6.78
C LYS A 4 -1.36 18.51 7.69
N ARG A 5 -1.78 19.12 8.80
CA ARG A 5 -0.88 19.81 9.71
C ARG A 5 0.01 18.80 10.44
N GLU A 6 -0.54 17.70 10.93
CA GLU A 6 0.21 16.60 11.54
C GLU A 6 1.25 16.03 10.57
N ILE A 7 0.90 15.86 9.29
CA ILE A 7 1.87 15.43 8.27
C ILE A 7 2.99 16.45 8.09
N LEU A 8 2.68 17.75 8.04
CA LEU A 8 3.68 18.80 7.90
C LEU A 8 4.60 18.92 9.13
N GLU A 9 4.04 18.77 10.34
CA GLU A 9 4.80 18.78 11.60
C GLU A 9 5.74 17.58 11.70
N ALA A 10 5.26 16.39 11.35
CA ALA A 10 6.08 15.18 11.26
C ALA A 10 7.18 15.31 10.19
N ALA A 11 6.84 15.80 9.00
CA ALA A 11 7.80 16.03 7.91
C ALA A 11 8.93 16.98 8.33
N SER A 12 8.58 18.08 9.02
CA SER A 12 9.58 19.00 9.57
C SER A 12 10.45 18.32 10.63
N SER A 13 9.85 17.57 11.55
CA SER A 13 10.55 16.92 12.67
C SER A 13 11.54 15.86 12.19
N PHE A 14 11.14 15.08 11.17
CA PHE A 14 11.98 14.03 10.58
C PHE A 14 12.90 14.54 9.46
N SER A 15 12.84 15.83 9.10
CA SER A 15 13.54 16.40 7.95
C SER A 15 13.25 15.65 6.63
N LEU A 16 11.96 15.33 6.42
CA LEU A 16 11.46 14.60 5.26
C LEU A 16 10.52 15.47 4.44
N LEU A 17 10.27 15.05 3.20
CA LEU A 17 9.21 15.65 2.40
C LEU A 17 7.83 15.18 2.92
N PRO A 18 6.81 16.05 2.95
CA PRO A 18 5.47 15.69 3.42
C PRO A 18 4.84 14.48 2.73
N ASN A 19 5.09 14.31 1.42
CA ASN A 19 4.61 13.16 0.66
C ASN A 19 5.28 11.84 1.09
N VAL A 20 6.52 11.87 1.59
CA VAL A 20 7.21 10.68 2.11
C VAL A 20 6.58 10.24 3.43
N VAL A 21 6.27 11.20 4.31
CA VAL A 21 5.58 10.93 5.58
C VAL A 21 4.17 10.40 5.33
N GLU A 22 3.43 11.02 4.42
CA GLU A 22 2.08 10.56 4.04
C GLU A 22 2.11 9.13 3.48
N LYS A 23 3.03 8.83 2.56
CA LYS A 23 3.18 7.48 2.01
C LYS A 23 3.52 6.46 3.10
N ASP A 24 4.46 6.76 4.00
CA ASP A 24 4.82 5.83 5.09
C ASP A 24 3.66 5.57 6.05
N TYR A 25 2.84 6.59 6.31
CA TYR A 25 1.59 6.47 7.06
C TYR A 25 0.59 5.55 6.36
N VAL A 26 0.35 5.76 5.07
CA VAL A 26 -0.55 4.90 4.26
C VAL A 26 -0.06 3.46 4.22
N LEU A 27 1.24 3.23 3.99
CA LEU A 27 1.82 1.88 4.00
C LEU A 27 1.67 1.19 5.36
N GLY A 28 1.76 1.94 6.46
CA GLY A 28 1.49 1.41 7.80
C GLY A 28 0.06 0.90 7.94
N TRP A 29 -0.91 1.64 7.42
CA TRP A 29 -2.31 1.23 7.44
C TRP A 29 -2.62 0.06 6.53
N ILE A 30 -2.08 0.04 5.29
CA ILE A 30 -2.23 -1.11 4.39
C ILE A 30 -1.64 -2.37 5.03
N LEU A 31 -0.44 -2.26 5.63
CA LEU A 31 0.18 -3.37 6.36
C LEU A 31 -0.70 -3.83 7.53
N GLY A 32 -1.27 -2.90 8.29
CA GLY A 32 -2.23 -3.19 9.36
C GLY A 32 -3.47 -3.92 8.86
N GLY A 33 -4.04 -3.49 7.73
CA GLY A 33 -5.21 -4.12 7.12
C GLY A 33 -4.92 -5.53 6.62
N ILE A 34 -3.76 -5.76 6.00
CA ILE A 34 -3.32 -7.11 5.59
C ILE A 34 -3.24 -8.04 6.81
N TYR A 35 -2.66 -7.58 7.93
CA TYR A 35 -2.55 -8.41 9.14
C TYR A 35 -3.82 -8.43 10.02
N ALA A 36 -4.82 -7.62 9.71
CA ALA A 36 -6.15 -7.70 10.31
C ALA A 36 -7.08 -8.68 9.57
N HIS A 37 -6.74 -9.05 8.33
CA HIS A 37 -7.52 -9.96 7.50
C HIS A 37 -7.19 -11.42 7.81
N GLU A 38 -8.20 -12.21 8.17
CA GLU A 38 -8.03 -13.59 8.68
C GLU A 38 -7.31 -14.51 7.67
N GLU A 39 -7.65 -14.42 6.37
CA GLU A 39 -7.01 -15.25 5.34
C GLU A 39 -5.54 -14.87 5.04
N LEU A 40 -5.16 -13.61 5.30
CA LEU A 40 -3.84 -13.09 4.93
C LEU A 40 -2.85 -13.16 6.10
N ALA A 41 -3.30 -12.87 7.33
CA ALA A 41 -2.44 -12.64 8.49
C ALA A 41 -1.43 -13.77 8.77
N GLU A 42 -1.85 -15.02 8.63
CA GLU A 42 -1.01 -16.20 8.91
C GLU A 42 -0.22 -16.71 7.69
N THR A 43 -0.62 -16.30 6.48
CA THR A 43 -0.07 -16.84 5.23
C THR A 43 0.81 -15.85 4.47
N TRP A 44 0.71 -14.55 4.76
CA TRP A 44 1.51 -13.49 4.15
C TRP A 44 2.67 -13.09 5.08
N VAL A 45 3.90 -13.46 4.73
CA VAL A 45 5.09 -13.15 5.53
C VAL A 45 5.74 -11.87 5.04
N PHE A 46 5.67 -10.80 5.82
CA PHE A 46 6.26 -9.50 5.50
C PHE A 46 7.80 -9.54 5.53
N LYS A 47 8.42 -8.99 4.49
CA LYS A 47 9.87 -9.03 4.26
C LYS A 47 10.35 -7.76 3.55
N GLY A 48 11.59 -7.78 3.10
CA GLY A 48 12.17 -6.70 2.30
C GLY A 48 12.60 -5.48 3.12
N GLY A 49 12.90 -4.39 2.42
CA GLY A 49 13.47 -3.18 3.03
C GLY A 49 12.49 -2.46 3.95
N THR A 50 11.20 -2.47 3.62
CA THR A 50 10.16 -1.82 4.44
C THR A 50 9.92 -2.58 5.74
N CYS A 51 10.05 -3.91 5.75
CA CYS A 51 10.04 -4.72 6.96
C CYS A 51 11.23 -4.38 7.87
N LEU A 52 12.43 -4.27 7.31
CA LEU A 52 13.61 -3.84 8.07
C LEU A 52 13.41 -2.47 8.72
N LYS A 53 12.85 -1.49 7.99
CA LYS A 53 12.53 -0.16 8.54
C LYS A 53 11.50 -0.23 9.66
N LYS A 54 10.35 -0.87 9.41
CA LYS A 54 9.20 -0.84 10.34
C LYS A 54 9.38 -1.73 11.57
N CYS A 55 10.16 -2.80 11.48
CA CYS A 55 10.27 -3.80 12.56
C CYS A 55 11.61 -3.77 13.30
N TYR A 56 12.69 -3.20 12.71
CA TYR A 56 14.04 -3.32 13.28
C TYR A 56 14.84 -2.02 13.33
N PHE A 57 14.73 -1.16 12.30
CA PHE A 57 15.62 -0.01 12.14
C PHE A 57 14.87 1.25 11.70
N GLU A 58 14.54 2.13 12.65
CA GLU A 58 13.84 3.40 12.37
C GLU A 58 14.62 4.32 11.42
N THR A 59 15.97 4.25 11.43
CA THR A 59 16.85 5.07 10.59
C THR A 59 17.09 4.50 9.19
N TYR A 60 16.39 3.44 8.81
CA TYR A 60 16.52 2.84 7.48
C TYR A 60 15.80 3.68 6.41
N ARG A 61 16.21 3.53 5.15
CA ARG A 61 15.67 4.32 4.03
C ARG A 61 14.15 4.13 3.88
N PHE A 62 13.45 5.18 3.49
CA PHE A 62 12.05 5.09 3.07
C PHE A 62 11.94 4.32 1.76
N SER A 63 10.91 3.47 1.68
CA SER A 63 10.53 2.72 0.49
C SER A 63 9.01 2.83 0.34
N GLU A 64 8.55 2.70 -0.90
CA GLU A 64 7.13 2.80 -1.25
C GLU A 64 6.45 1.43 -1.32
N ASP A 65 7.21 0.34 -1.16
CA ASP A 65 6.74 -1.02 -1.43
C ASP A 65 6.51 -1.82 -0.14
N LEU A 66 5.55 -2.75 -0.17
CA LEU A 66 5.40 -3.80 0.83
C LEU A 66 5.70 -5.15 0.17
N ASP A 67 6.78 -5.81 0.59
CA ASP A 67 7.18 -7.10 0.05
C ASP A 67 6.68 -8.24 0.94
N PHE A 68 6.05 -9.25 0.33
CA PHE A 68 5.58 -10.44 1.04
C PHE A 68 6.12 -11.73 0.40
N THR A 69 6.28 -12.76 1.23
CA THR A 69 6.35 -14.15 0.77
C THR A 69 5.09 -14.86 1.21
N LEU A 70 4.37 -15.44 0.25
CA LEU A 70 3.15 -16.18 0.53
C LEU A 70 3.49 -17.62 0.88
N ARG A 71 2.94 -18.11 1.99
CA ARG A 71 3.00 -19.53 2.36
C ARG A 71 1.99 -20.37 1.59
N ASN A 72 0.96 -19.73 1.05
CA ASN A 72 -0.08 -20.34 0.26
C ASN A 72 -0.06 -19.74 -1.15
N GLU A 73 0.55 -20.45 -2.11
CA GLU A 73 0.68 -19.96 -3.49
C GLU A 73 -0.68 -19.86 -4.21
N VAL A 74 -1.74 -20.53 -3.71
CA VAL A 74 -3.10 -20.41 -4.28
C VAL A 74 -3.70 -19.01 -4.11
N HIS A 75 -3.12 -18.18 -3.23
CA HIS A 75 -3.49 -16.77 -3.08
C HIS A 75 -2.96 -15.91 -4.23
N ILE A 76 -2.09 -16.44 -5.10
CA ILE A 76 -1.68 -15.78 -6.35
C ILE A 76 -2.75 -16.07 -7.41
N ASP A 77 -3.92 -15.48 -7.18
CA ASP A 77 -5.11 -15.59 -8.02
C ASP A 77 -5.80 -14.22 -8.05
N GLU A 78 -6.20 -13.76 -9.24
CA GLU A 78 -6.69 -12.39 -9.42
C GLU A 78 -8.03 -12.16 -8.71
N GLU A 79 -8.93 -13.15 -8.73
CA GLU A 79 -10.25 -13.05 -8.09
C GLU A 79 -10.12 -13.04 -6.57
N PHE A 80 -9.26 -13.92 -6.03
CA PHE A 80 -8.90 -13.92 -4.62
C PHE A 80 -8.30 -12.57 -4.19
N LEU A 81 -7.25 -12.12 -4.89
CA LEU A 81 -6.55 -10.87 -4.57
C LEU A 81 -7.47 -9.66 -4.61
N ARG A 82 -8.33 -9.56 -5.64
CA ARG A 82 -9.32 -8.51 -5.72
C ARG A 82 -10.26 -8.53 -4.51
N THR A 83 -10.81 -9.68 -4.18
CA THR A 83 -11.76 -9.83 -3.06
C THR A 83 -11.13 -9.40 -1.73
N VAL A 84 -9.99 -9.99 -1.36
CA VAL A 84 -9.36 -9.70 -0.07
C VAL A 84 -8.83 -8.27 0.03
N PHE A 85 -8.34 -7.68 -1.07
CA PHE A 85 -7.87 -6.29 -1.04
C PHE A 85 -8.99 -5.26 -1.07
N GLU A 86 -10.18 -5.60 -1.60
CA GLU A 86 -11.37 -4.78 -1.41
C GLU A 86 -11.77 -4.73 0.08
N GLU A 87 -11.70 -5.87 0.77
CA GLU A 87 -11.96 -5.96 2.21
C GLU A 87 -10.89 -5.22 3.04
N VAL A 88 -9.61 -5.39 2.71
CA VAL A 88 -8.50 -4.64 3.33
C VAL A 88 -8.67 -3.14 3.10
N ALA A 89 -9.03 -2.71 1.89
CA ALA A 89 -9.28 -1.30 1.59
C ALA A 89 -10.43 -0.74 2.43
N ALA A 90 -11.54 -1.48 2.53
CA ALA A 90 -12.69 -1.10 3.35
C ALA A 90 -12.31 -0.99 4.84
N TRP A 91 -11.56 -1.96 5.37
CA TRP A 91 -11.07 -1.94 6.75
C TRP A 91 -10.15 -0.74 7.01
N VAL A 92 -9.21 -0.47 6.11
CA VAL A 92 -8.31 0.69 6.22
C VAL A 92 -9.10 2.00 6.19
N THR A 93 -10.09 2.11 5.31
CA THR A 93 -10.96 3.30 5.27
C THR A 93 -11.73 3.50 6.56
N ASP A 94 -12.32 2.44 7.13
CA ASP A 94 -13.05 2.50 8.39
C ASP A 94 -12.16 2.91 9.57
N GLN A 95 -10.99 2.27 9.71
CA GLN A 95 -10.11 2.47 10.86
C GLN A 95 -9.31 3.78 10.81
N SER A 96 -8.96 4.24 9.61
CA SER A 96 -8.05 5.38 9.45
C SER A 96 -8.71 6.61 8.85
N GLY A 97 -9.85 6.47 8.17
CA GLY A 97 -10.46 7.50 7.33
C GLY A 97 -9.71 7.78 6.02
N LEU A 98 -8.68 6.99 5.67
CA LEU A 98 -8.02 7.06 4.36
C LEU A 98 -8.98 6.63 3.26
N ASN A 99 -8.95 7.32 2.12
CA ASN A 99 -9.70 6.90 0.95
C ASN A 99 -8.84 5.98 0.08
N ILE A 100 -9.20 4.70 0.04
CA ILE A 100 -8.58 3.66 -0.79
C ILE A 100 -9.63 3.20 -1.84
N PRO A 101 -9.62 3.75 -3.06
CA PRO A 101 -10.60 3.42 -4.08
C PRO A 101 -10.45 1.98 -4.58
N ALA A 102 -11.43 1.12 -4.25
CA ALA A 102 -11.49 -0.29 -4.67
C ALA A 102 -11.47 -0.50 -6.20
N ASP A 103 -12.01 0.47 -6.95
CA ASP A 103 -12.00 0.47 -8.42
C ASP A 103 -10.61 0.76 -9.03
N GLN A 104 -9.62 1.11 -8.20
CA GLN A 104 -8.24 1.39 -8.59
C GLN A 104 -7.23 0.40 -7.96
N LEU A 105 -7.71 -0.77 -7.56
CA LEU A 105 -6.85 -1.91 -7.24
C LEU A 105 -6.44 -2.59 -8.56
N GLU A 106 -5.13 -2.69 -8.79
CA GLU A 106 -4.56 -3.38 -9.95
C GLU A 106 -3.71 -4.55 -9.44
N PHE A 107 -3.82 -5.72 -10.08
CA PHE A 107 -2.97 -6.88 -9.83
C PHE A 107 -2.40 -7.38 -11.15
N ASP A 108 -1.10 -7.64 -11.17
CA ASP A 108 -0.38 -8.24 -12.30
C ASP A 108 0.26 -9.55 -11.84
N ILE A 109 -0.23 -10.67 -12.38
CA ILE A 109 0.25 -12.01 -12.07
C ILE A 109 1.13 -12.48 -13.21
N TYR A 110 2.35 -12.90 -12.88
CA TYR A 110 3.35 -13.31 -13.87
C TYR A 110 4.24 -14.41 -13.32
N ASP A 111 4.77 -15.25 -14.20
CA ASP A 111 5.79 -16.24 -13.83
C ASP A 111 7.15 -15.58 -13.72
N ASN A 112 7.85 -15.85 -12.61
CA ASN A 112 9.22 -15.42 -12.46
C ASN A 112 10.17 -16.26 -13.36
N PRO A 113 11.46 -15.88 -13.51
CA PRO A 113 12.40 -16.61 -14.36
C PRO A 113 12.64 -18.08 -13.99
N ARG A 114 12.15 -18.53 -12.84
CA ARG A 114 12.22 -19.92 -12.36
C ARG A 114 10.91 -20.69 -12.57
N GLY A 115 9.89 -20.07 -13.18
CA GLY A 115 8.59 -20.67 -13.46
C GLY A 115 7.66 -20.77 -12.25
N HIS A 116 7.87 -19.94 -11.22
CA HIS A 116 6.92 -19.83 -10.10
C HIS A 116 6.07 -18.56 -10.26
N PRO A 117 4.77 -18.63 -9.92
CA PRO A 117 3.89 -17.48 -10.00
C PRO A 117 4.31 -16.41 -8.99
N ASN A 118 4.29 -15.16 -9.43
CA ASN A 118 4.47 -13.96 -8.63
C ASN A 118 3.28 -13.02 -8.90
N CYS A 119 3.04 -12.09 -7.98
CA CYS A 119 2.06 -11.03 -8.15
C CYS A 119 2.67 -9.67 -7.79
N GLN A 120 2.33 -8.65 -8.56
CA GLN A 120 2.52 -7.25 -8.21
C GLN A 120 1.16 -6.56 -8.09
N GLY A 121 0.86 -6.01 -6.90
CA GLY A 121 -0.34 -5.21 -6.67
C GLY A 121 -0.04 -3.71 -6.67
N LYS A 122 -0.96 -2.89 -7.16
CA LYS A 122 -0.96 -1.44 -6.98
C LYS A 122 -2.23 -0.99 -6.28
N ILE A 123 -2.05 -0.14 -5.28
CA ILE A 123 -3.14 0.40 -4.47
C ILE A 123 -3.07 1.92 -4.56
N ALA A 124 -4.09 2.53 -5.16
CA ALA A 124 -4.24 3.98 -5.15
C ALA A 124 -4.77 4.46 -3.78
N TYR A 125 -4.42 5.69 -3.40
CA TYR A 125 -4.99 6.33 -2.22
C TYR A 125 -5.19 7.83 -2.47
N ARG A 126 -6.05 8.47 -1.68
CA ARG A 126 -6.19 9.93 -1.66
C ARG A 126 -5.84 10.46 -0.28
N GLY A 127 -4.68 11.10 -0.18
CA GLY A 127 -4.16 11.71 1.03
C GLY A 127 -4.33 13.23 1.08
N PRO A 128 -4.19 13.84 2.27
CA PRO A 128 -4.35 15.29 2.48
C PRO A 128 -3.24 16.17 1.88
N VAL A 129 -2.10 15.61 1.50
CA VAL A 129 -0.91 16.32 0.99
C VAL A 129 -0.55 15.93 -0.44
N SER A 130 -0.85 14.71 -0.88
CA SER A 130 -0.70 14.32 -2.28
C SER A 130 -1.60 15.16 -3.19
N PRO A 131 -1.08 15.71 -4.30
CA PRO A 131 -1.91 16.39 -5.29
C PRO A 131 -2.99 15.43 -5.76
N THR A 132 -4.25 15.89 -5.84
CA THR A 132 -5.31 15.21 -6.59
C THR A 132 -4.87 15.16 -8.05
N SER A 133 -4.10 14.13 -8.42
CA SER A 133 -3.55 13.99 -9.75
C SER A 133 -4.73 13.73 -10.69
N GLY A 134 -4.90 14.64 -11.65
CA GLY A 134 -6.16 14.91 -12.32
C GLY A 134 -6.72 13.73 -13.12
N VAL A 135 -8.04 13.61 -13.03
CA VAL A 135 -8.87 13.16 -14.16
C VAL A 135 -8.40 13.89 -15.41
N GLY A 136 -7.99 13.12 -16.43
CA GLY A 136 -7.32 13.62 -17.62
C GLY A 136 -8.08 14.75 -18.31
N ARG A 137 -7.38 15.86 -18.56
CA ARG A 137 -7.72 16.70 -19.72
C ARG A 137 -7.30 15.91 -20.96
N LYS A 138 -8.26 15.25 -21.61
CA LYS A 138 -8.11 14.91 -23.03
C LYS A 138 -7.95 16.23 -23.78
N SER A 139 -6.73 16.56 -24.16
CA SER A 139 -6.50 17.50 -25.25
C SER A 139 -6.86 16.79 -26.55
N SER A 140 -8.09 16.98 -27.01
CA SER A 140 -8.45 16.77 -28.39
C SER A 140 -7.73 17.81 -29.24
N SER A 141 -6.64 17.42 -29.90
CA SER A 141 -6.07 18.15 -31.02
C SER A 141 -6.61 17.55 -32.32
N THR A 142 -7.29 18.42 -33.06
CA THR A 142 -7.80 18.31 -34.43
C THR A 142 -6.77 17.82 -35.42
#